data_AF-A0A023G1V6-F1
#
_entry.id   AF-A0A023G1V6-F1
#
_cell.length_a   1.000
_cell.length_b   1.000
_cell.length_c   1.000
_cell.angle_alpha   90.00
_cell.angle_beta   90.00
_cell.angle_gamma   90.00
#
_symmetry.space_group_name_H-M   'P 1'
#
loop_
_entity.id
_entity.type
_entity.pdbx_description
1 polymer ?
#
loop_
_entity_poly.entity_id
_entity_poly.type
_entity_poly.pdbx_seq_one_letter_code
_entity_poly.pdbx_strand_id
1 'polypeptide(L)'
;MAASVVARLSSAALILATVVLGQGEKKYECDVEGVWMCYSHIGDLYGMVPLANNVPQDKNDYLQYFCKDLKVEQQLPAEPECRIRFPSCSDADKKKFTRMEAGYTALREAISTANQCESVANLRECLNLDVIRRCEAFPDGGATFEENERAKIRGAQNLKKCLAEAVKPCEGKQNAQAIAQLDKIATAIIDLSSFSDGKNSASKTNAAMGVMVSLLLIFFRGIY
;
A
#
# COMPACT_ATOMS: atom_id res chain seq x y z
N MET A 1 -57.44 -30.75 25.46
CA MET A 1 -57.14 -29.51 24.71
C MET A 1 -55.62 -29.37 24.59
N ALA A 2 -55.00 -29.98 23.59
CA ALA A 2 -53.52 -29.97 23.42
C ALA A 2 -53.07 -30.12 21.96
N ALA A 3 -53.92 -29.73 21.00
CA ALA A 3 -53.64 -29.89 19.56
C ALA A 3 -53.49 -28.56 18.80
N SER A 4 -53.72 -27.40 19.43
CA SER A 4 -53.71 -26.11 18.73
C SER A 4 -52.40 -25.30 18.86
N VAL A 5 -51.44 -25.75 19.69
CA VAL A 5 -50.19 -25.01 19.92
C VAL A 5 -49.06 -25.48 18.99
N VAL A 6 -49.04 -26.75 18.60
CA VAL A 6 -47.96 -27.32 17.76
C VAL A 6 -48.08 -26.92 16.28
N ALA A 7 -49.30 -26.64 15.81
CA ALA A 7 -49.55 -26.21 14.43
C ALA A 7 -49.20 -24.73 14.16
N ARG A 8 -49.07 -23.89 15.19
CA ARG A 8 -48.73 -22.46 15.04
C ARG A 8 -47.23 -22.17 15.11
N LEU A 9 -46.44 -23.05 15.73
CA LEU A 9 -44.98 -22.93 15.79
C LEU A 9 -44.30 -23.37 14.48
N SER A 10 -44.92 -24.29 13.75
CA SER A 10 -44.39 -24.80 12.47
C SER A 10 -44.55 -23.80 11.33
N SER A 11 -45.60 -22.98 11.32
CA SER A 11 -45.80 -21.92 10.31
C SER A 11 -44.86 -20.73 10.52
N ALA A 12 -44.55 -20.37 11.78
CA ALA A 12 -43.64 -19.27 12.10
C ALA A 12 -42.18 -19.62 11.75
N ALA A 13 -41.76 -20.86 11.98
CA ALA A 13 -40.43 -21.34 11.58
C ALA A 13 -40.26 -21.39 10.05
N LEU A 14 -41.31 -21.73 9.30
CA LEU A 14 -41.27 -21.77 7.83
C LEU A 14 -41.24 -20.37 7.20
N ILE A 15 -41.92 -19.38 7.81
CA ILE A 15 -41.90 -17.98 7.36
C ILE A 15 -40.56 -17.31 7.71
N LEU A 16 -39.98 -17.58 8.88
CA LEU A 16 -38.63 -17.10 9.23
C LEU A 16 -37.56 -17.72 8.33
N ALA A 17 -37.66 -19.02 7.99
CA ALA A 17 -36.72 -19.65 7.06
C ALA A 17 -36.83 -19.07 5.63
N THR A 18 -38.04 -18.74 5.16
CA THR A 18 -38.23 -18.16 3.81
C THR A 18 -37.90 -16.67 3.75
N VAL A 19 -38.06 -15.90 4.82
CA VAL A 19 -37.64 -14.49 4.88
C VAL A 19 -36.12 -14.37 5.02
N VAL A 20 -35.46 -15.28 5.75
CA VAL A 20 -33.98 -15.31 5.85
C VAL A 20 -33.34 -15.83 4.56
N LEU A 21 -34.00 -16.71 3.80
CA LEU A 21 -33.54 -17.13 2.46
C LEU A 21 -33.94 -16.16 1.33
N GLY A 22 -34.88 -15.23 1.60
CA GLY A 22 -35.43 -14.26 0.65
C GLY A 22 -34.80 -12.87 0.70
N GLN A 23 -34.03 -12.56 1.75
CA GLN A 23 -33.01 -11.52 1.66
C GLN A 23 -31.84 -12.11 0.89
N GLY A 24 -32.03 -12.27 -0.43
CA GLY A 24 -30.94 -12.58 -1.33
C GLY A 24 -29.80 -11.64 -0.98
N GLU A 25 -28.67 -12.21 -0.54
CA GLU A 25 -27.41 -11.50 -0.51
C GLU A 25 -27.38 -10.72 -1.82
N LYS A 26 -27.36 -9.37 -1.74
CA LYS A 26 -26.91 -8.60 -2.90
C LYS A 26 -25.52 -9.15 -3.15
N LYS A 27 -25.40 -10.11 -4.07
CA LYS A 27 -24.13 -10.55 -4.61
C LYS A 27 -23.61 -9.29 -5.27
N TYR A 28 -22.82 -8.54 -4.53
CA TYR A 28 -22.01 -7.48 -5.09
C TYR A 28 -21.20 -8.18 -6.16
N GLU A 29 -21.45 -7.90 -7.43
CA GLU A 29 -20.59 -8.42 -8.48
C GLU A 29 -19.18 -7.86 -8.23
N CYS A 30 -18.15 -8.67 -8.51
CA CYS A 30 -16.79 -8.20 -8.37
C CYS A 30 -16.56 -7.01 -9.30
N ASP A 31 -16.22 -5.88 -8.73
CA ASP A 31 -15.80 -4.68 -9.44
C ASP A 31 -14.28 -4.54 -9.28
N VAL A 32 -13.54 -5.20 -10.16
CA VAL A 32 -12.07 -5.23 -10.13
C VAL A 32 -11.49 -3.81 -10.19
N GLU A 33 -12.03 -2.98 -11.08
CA GLU A 33 -11.60 -1.60 -11.25
C GLU A 33 -11.91 -0.77 -10.00
N GLY A 34 -13.09 -0.93 -9.42
CA GLY A 34 -13.46 -0.26 -8.16
C GLY A 34 -12.58 -0.65 -6.98
N VAL A 35 -12.24 -1.94 -6.84
CA VAL A 35 -11.31 -2.40 -5.78
C VAL A 35 -9.91 -1.86 -6.02
N TRP A 36 -9.42 -1.89 -7.26
CA TRP A 36 -8.11 -1.34 -7.62
C TRP A 36 -8.04 0.17 -7.37
N MET A 37 -9.05 0.93 -7.80
CA MET A 37 -9.14 2.37 -7.57
C MET A 37 -9.14 2.69 -6.08
N CYS A 38 -9.87 1.92 -5.27
CA CYS A 38 -9.90 2.10 -3.81
C CYS A 38 -8.49 1.99 -3.20
N TYR A 39 -7.75 0.93 -3.50
CA TYR A 39 -6.39 0.76 -2.98
C TYR A 39 -5.41 1.79 -3.54
N SER A 40 -5.48 2.08 -4.84
CA SER A 40 -4.61 3.09 -5.48
C SER A 40 -4.86 4.49 -4.90
N HIS A 41 -6.11 4.83 -4.60
CA HIS A 41 -6.48 6.08 -3.97
C HIS A 41 -5.92 6.21 -2.55
N ILE A 42 -5.88 5.12 -1.78
CA ILE A 42 -5.19 5.11 -0.47
C ILE A 42 -3.70 5.44 -0.66
N GLY A 43 -3.05 4.84 -1.66
CA GLY A 43 -1.65 5.14 -2.00
C GLY A 43 -1.43 6.59 -2.44
N ASP A 44 -2.38 7.19 -3.15
CA ASP A 44 -2.35 8.61 -3.51
C ASP A 44 -2.47 9.50 -2.26
N LEU A 45 -3.53 9.30 -1.47
CA LEU A 45 -3.93 10.18 -0.39
C LEU A 45 -2.90 10.22 0.74
N TYR A 46 -2.38 9.06 1.13
CA TYR A 46 -1.46 8.91 2.26
C TYR A 46 0.01 8.79 1.82
N GLY A 47 0.27 8.81 0.51
CA GLY A 47 1.59 8.60 -0.06
C GLY A 47 1.94 9.62 -1.12
N MET A 48 1.48 9.41 -2.36
CA MET A 48 1.97 10.22 -3.49
C MET A 48 1.68 11.71 -3.36
N VAL A 49 0.46 12.09 -2.95
CA VAL A 49 0.05 13.50 -2.81
C VAL A 49 0.89 14.22 -1.75
N PRO A 50 0.97 13.75 -0.49
CA PRO A 50 1.77 14.46 0.52
C PRO A 50 3.28 14.45 0.21
N LEU A 51 3.78 13.45 -0.53
CA LEU A 51 5.21 13.31 -0.81
C LEU A 51 5.68 14.06 -2.07
N ALA A 52 4.81 14.34 -3.04
CA ALA A 52 5.24 14.94 -4.31
C ALA A 52 4.36 16.08 -4.82
N ASN A 53 3.15 16.27 -4.28
CA ASN A 53 2.29 17.36 -4.71
C ASN A 53 2.50 18.61 -3.85
N ASN A 54 2.64 19.78 -4.48
CA ASN A 54 2.78 21.08 -3.79
C ASN A 54 3.88 21.10 -2.70
N VAL A 55 5.04 20.49 -2.99
CA VAL A 55 6.17 20.41 -2.06
C VAL A 55 6.58 21.83 -1.59
N PRO A 56 6.48 22.15 -0.29
CA PRO A 56 6.73 23.48 0.23
C PRO A 56 8.21 23.88 0.06
N GLN A 57 8.48 25.18 0.16
CA GLN A 57 9.86 25.70 0.09
C GLN A 57 10.67 25.31 1.32
N ASP A 58 10.06 25.40 2.51
CA ASP A 58 10.69 25.08 3.79
C ASP A 58 10.67 23.57 4.06
N LYS A 59 11.82 23.04 4.50
CA LYS A 59 11.98 21.62 4.83
C LYS A 59 11.17 21.20 6.06
N ASN A 60 10.94 22.09 7.01
CA ASN A 60 10.08 21.84 8.16
C ASN A 60 8.65 21.62 7.76
N ASP A 61 8.14 22.42 6.82
CA ASP A 61 6.77 22.30 6.35
C ASP A 61 6.60 20.99 5.59
N TYR A 62 7.60 20.57 4.81
CA TYR A 62 7.61 19.27 4.17
C TYR A 62 7.64 18.12 5.19
N LEU A 63 8.51 18.23 6.20
CA LEU A 63 8.64 17.22 7.24
C LEU A 63 7.42 17.16 8.17
N GLN A 64 6.72 18.27 8.34
CA GLN A 64 5.46 18.32 9.06
C GLN A 64 4.43 17.38 8.44
N TYR A 65 4.42 17.08 7.15
CA TYR A 65 3.48 16.09 6.61
C TYR A 65 3.68 14.68 7.19
N PHE A 66 4.91 14.32 7.56
CA PHE A 66 5.18 13.06 8.26
C PHE A 66 4.80 13.11 9.74
N CYS A 67 4.63 14.31 10.30
CA CYS A 67 4.50 14.55 11.74
C CYS A 67 3.12 15.05 12.19
N LYS A 68 2.43 15.83 11.38
CA LYS A 68 1.31 16.69 11.76
C LYS A 68 -0.02 15.95 11.85
N ASP A 69 -0.10 14.77 11.22
CA ASP A 69 -1.32 13.97 11.16
C ASP A 69 -1.29 12.70 12.01
N LEU A 70 -0.23 12.46 12.81
CA LEU A 70 -0.02 11.32 13.74
C LEU A 70 -1.01 11.25 14.94
N LYS A 71 -2.27 11.66 14.75
CA LYS A 71 -3.42 11.07 15.44
C LYS A 71 -3.99 9.90 14.60
N VAL A 72 -3.09 9.08 14.02
CA VAL A 72 -3.32 8.10 12.94
C VAL A 72 -4.05 6.81 13.38
N GLU A 73 -4.28 6.57 14.68
CA GLU A 73 -5.17 5.45 15.07
C GLU A 73 -6.59 5.58 14.46
N GLN A 74 -6.95 6.75 13.90
CA GLN A 74 -8.21 7.00 13.20
C GLN A 74 -8.14 7.09 11.66
N GLN A 75 -6.97 7.04 11.00
CA GLN A 75 -6.88 7.37 9.56
C GLN A 75 -6.85 6.18 8.59
N LEU A 76 -6.22 5.05 8.96
CA LEU A 76 -6.29 3.81 8.17
C LEU A 76 -6.85 2.68 9.04
N PRO A 77 -8.07 2.19 8.78
CA PRO A 77 -8.68 1.12 9.57
C PRO A 77 -7.87 -0.17 9.56
N ALA A 78 -8.07 -1.02 10.57
CA ALA A 78 -7.37 -2.32 10.63
C ALA A 78 -7.65 -3.18 9.37
N GLU A 79 -8.85 -3.05 8.84
CA GLU A 79 -9.33 -3.70 7.63
C GLU A 79 -9.63 -2.63 6.56
N PRO A 80 -9.05 -2.72 5.36
CA PRO A 80 -9.32 -1.73 4.32
C PRO A 80 -10.77 -1.82 3.83
N GLU A 81 -11.45 -0.69 3.70
CA GLU A 81 -12.83 -0.61 3.17
C GLU A 81 -12.96 -1.18 1.75
N CYS A 82 -11.84 -1.24 1.01
CA CYS A 82 -11.74 -1.88 -0.30
C CYS A 82 -12.13 -3.37 -0.28
N ARG A 83 -12.09 -4.04 0.89
CA ARG A 83 -12.51 -5.44 1.06
C ARG A 83 -14.00 -5.66 0.91
N ILE A 84 -14.86 -4.62 0.90
CA ILE A 84 -16.31 -4.83 0.80
C ILE A 84 -16.72 -5.53 -0.52
N ARG A 85 -16.03 -5.23 -1.64
CA ARG A 85 -16.32 -5.84 -2.96
C ARG A 85 -15.42 -7.03 -3.29
N PHE A 86 -14.38 -7.26 -2.50
CA PHE A 86 -13.35 -8.25 -2.74
C PHE A 86 -13.81 -9.72 -2.61
N PRO A 87 -14.64 -10.13 -1.61
CA PRO A 87 -15.11 -11.50 -1.46
C PRO A 87 -15.79 -12.07 -2.70
N SER A 88 -16.42 -11.21 -3.50
CA SER A 88 -17.13 -11.59 -4.72
C SER A 88 -16.24 -11.81 -5.93
N CYS A 89 -14.94 -11.47 -5.84
CA CYS A 89 -13.98 -11.64 -6.92
C CYS A 89 -13.51 -13.08 -7.10
N SER A 90 -13.09 -13.40 -8.33
CA SER A 90 -12.48 -14.69 -8.65
C SER A 90 -11.18 -14.87 -7.84
N ASP A 91 -10.78 -16.10 -7.55
CA ASP A 91 -9.52 -16.37 -6.84
C ASP A 91 -8.30 -15.85 -7.61
N ALA A 92 -8.40 -15.80 -8.94
CA ALA A 92 -7.36 -15.23 -9.80
C ALA A 92 -7.21 -13.72 -9.57
N ASP A 93 -8.31 -12.99 -9.45
CA ASP A 93 -8.26 -11.54 -9.19
C ASP A 93 -7.91 -11.24 -7.73
N LYS A 94 -8.43 -12.03 -6.79
CA LYS A 94 -8.04 -11.95 -5.37
C LYS A 94 -6.53 -12.09 -5.19
N LYS A 95 -5.90 -12.98 -5.94
CA LYS A 95 -4.45 -13.16 -5.95
C LYS A 95 -3.69 -11.93 -6.46
N LYS A 96 -4.24 -11.18 -7.41
CA LYS A 96 -3.62 -9.95 -7.93
C LYS A 96 -3.66 -8.81 -6.91
N PHE A 97 -4.71 -8.76 -6.12
CA PHE A 97 -4.90 -7.78 -5.05
C PHE A 97 -4.09 -8.09 -3.77
N THR A 98 -3.63 -9.33 -3.56
CA THR A 98 -2.82 -9.70 -2.37
C THR A 98 -1.62 -8.76 -2.18
N ARG A 99 -1.02 -8.30 -3.29
CA ARG A 99 0.06 -7.32 -3.24
C ARG A 99 -0.40 -5.95 -2.73
N MET A 100 -1.57 -5.50 -3.15
CA MET A 100 -2.17 -4.25 -2.68
C MET A 100 -2.55 -4.33 -1.20
N GLU A 101 -3.03 -5.48 -0.73
CA GLU A 101 -3.30 -5.72 0.70
C GLU A 101 -2.02 -5.71 1.56
N ALA A 102 -0.94 -6.30 1.04
CA ALA A 102 0.37 -6.23 1.68
C ALA A 102 0.89 -4.78 1.71
N GLY A 103 0.74 -4.04 0.60
CA GLY A 103 1.07 -2.61 0.52
C GLY A 103 0.26 -1.78 1.51
N TYR A 104 -1.04 -2.04 1.66
CA TYR A 104 -1.91 -1.39 2.65
C TYR A 104 -1.40 -1.62 4.08
N THR A 105 -1.12 -2.88 4.42
CA THR A 105 -0.65 -3.28 5.75
C THR A 105 0.70 -2.62 6.05
N ALA A 106 1.64 -2.69 5.10
CA ALA A 106 2.95 -2.07 5.22
C ALA A 106 2.87 -0.55 5.34
N LEU A 107 1.99 0.11 4.56
CA LEU A 107 1.78 1.56 4.66
C LEU A 107 1.23 1.90 6.04
N ARG A 108 0.19 1.19 6.51
CA ARG A 108 -0.42 1.40 7.83
C ARG A 108 0.61 1.33 8.94
N GLU A 109 1.41 0.25 8.97
CA GLU A 109 2.52 0.10 9.93
C GLU A 109 3.57 1.21 9.78
N ALA A 110 3.87 1.59 8.54
CA ALA A 110 4.87 2.60 8.20
C ALA A 110 4.40 4.05 8.39
N ILE A 111 3.13 4.29 8.75
CA ILE A 111 2.58 5.61 9.13
C ILE A 111 2.01 5.66 10.57
N SER A 112 1.83 4.51 11.25
CA SER A 112 1.22 4.45 12.59
C SER A 112 2.22 4.48 13.75
N THR A 113 3.52 4.56 13.47
CA THR A 113 4.56 4.32 14.48
C THR A 113 5.07 5.68 14.96
N ALA A 114 4.85 6.03 16.23
CA ALA A 114 5.19 7.34 16.81
C ALA A 114 6.66 7.79 16.58
N ASN A 115 7.57 6.84 16.33
CA ASN A 115 8.98 7.07 16.01
C ASN A 115 9.23 7.59 14.57
N GLN A 116 8.20 7.69 13.73
CA GLN A 116 8.35 8.09 12.32
C GLN A 116 8.64 9.56 12.15
N CYS A 117 7.96 10.43 12.89
CA CYS A 117 8.22 11.86 12.83
C CYS A 117 9.67 12.14 13.23
N GLU A 118 10.14 11.61 14.36
CA GLU A 118 11.51 11.81 14.82
C GLU A 118 12.54 11.23 13.85
N SER A 119 12.29 10.03 13.31
CA SER A 119 13.21 9.39 12.36
C SER A 119 13.33 10.22 11.07
N VAL A 120 12.22 10.61 10.44
CA VAL A 120 12.25 11.37 9.17
C VAL A 120 12.68 12.82 9.40
N ALA A 121 12.41 13.42 10.56
CA ALA A 121 12.87 14.77 10.92
C ALA A 121 14.41 14.88 10.93
N ASN A 122 15.14 13.80 11.20
CA ASN A 122 16.60 13.79 11.13
C ASN A 122 17.16 14.07 9.72
N LEU A 123 16.33 13.92 8.68
CA LEU A 123 16.71 14.22 7.30
C LEU A 123 16.65 15.72 6.97
N ARG A 124 16.12 16.56 7.87
CA ARG A 124 15.89 18.00 7.64
C ARG A 124 17.09 18.72 7.06
N GLU A 125 18.28 18.51 7.60
CA GLU A 125 19.44 19.30 7.21
C GLU A 125 19.92 18.94 5.80
N CYS A 126 19.82 17.67 5.42
CA CYS A 126 20.45 17.11 4.22
C CYS A 126 19.46 16.78 3.08
N LEU A 127 18.15 16.70 3.34
CA LEU A 127 17.15 16.36 2.32
C LEU A 127 17.12 17.41 1.20
N ASN A 128 17.16 16.95 -0.05
CA ASN A 128 17.09 17.81 -1.23
C ASN A 128 15.67 17.85 -1.80
N LEU A 129 14.89 18.87 -1.42
CA LEU A 129 13.51 19.04 -1.89
C LEU A 129 13.40 19.40 -3.37
N ASP A 130 14.45 19.92 -4.00
CA ASP A 130 14.39 20.26 -5.43
C ASP A 130 14.27 19.02 -6.30
N VAL A 131 14.83 17.88 -5.86
CA VAL A 131 14.65 16.59 -6.53
C VAL A 131 13.18 16.17 -6.51
N ILE A 132 12.53 16.34 -5.36
CA ILE A 132 11.13 15.93 -5.15
C ILE A 132 10.19 16.85 -5.92
N ARG A 133 10.43 18.17 -5.93
CA ARG A 133 9.65 19.15 -6.70
C ARG A 133 9.62 18.89 -8.20
N ARG A 134 10.70 18.31 -8.73
CA ARG A 134 10.84 17.96 -10.14
C ARG A 134 10.42 16.52 -10.45
N CYS A 135 9.86 15.83 -9.46
CA CYS A 135 9.49 14.43 -9.61
C CYS A 135 8.20 14.29 -10.42
N GLU A 136 8.25 13.47 -11.48
CA GLU A 136 7.07 13.09 -12.26
C GLU A 136 6.32 11.93 -11.58
N ALA A 137 5.76 12.18 -10.39
CA ALA A 137 5.01 11.20 -9.61
C ALA A 137 3.57 10.98 -10.11
N PHE A 138 3.04 11.90 -10.93
CA PHE A 138 1.68 11.86 -11.48
C PHE A 138 1.71 11.87 -13.01
N PRO A 139 2.18 10.78 -13.66
CA PRO A 139 2.17 10.69 -15.11
C PRO A 139 0.72 10.62 -15.63
N ASP A 140 0.51 11.09 -16.85
CA ASP A 140 -0.79 11.01 -17.50
C ASP A 140 -1.27 9.55 -17.63
N GLY A 141 -2.55 9.36 -17.30
CA GLY A 141 -3.29 8.12 -17.51
C GLY A 141 -3.72 7.94 -18.96
N GLY A 142 -4.44 6.85 -19.22
CA GLY A 142 -4.98 6.54 -20.55
C GLY A 142 -6.47 6.28 -20.54
N ALA A 143 -7.00 5.90 -21.69
CA ALA A 143 -8.42 5.64 -21.90
C ALA A 143 -8.85 4.28 -21.31
N THR A 144 -7.91 3.36 -21.05
CA THR A 144 -8.22 2.03 -20.51
C THR A 144 -7.75 1.84 -19.06
N PHE A 145 -8.34 0.85 -18.39
CA PHE A 145 -7.94 0.42 -17.06
C PHE A 145 -6.44 0.10 -16.99
N GLU A 146 -5.91 -0.68 -17.94
CA GLU A 146 -4.50 -1.10 -17.96
C GLU A 146 -3.55 0.08 -18.17
N GLU A 147 -3.96 1.10 -18.93
CA GLU A 147 -3.16 2.31 -19.12
C GLU A 147 -3.09 3.12 -17.83
N ASN A 148 -4.21 3.25 -17.11
CA ASN A 148 -4.28 3.91 -15.81
C ASN A 148 -3.49 3.14 -14.74
N GLU A 149 -3.59 1.81 -14.72
CA GLU A 149 -2.80 0.95 -13.83
C GLU A 149 -1.30 1.16 -14.07
N ARG A 150 -0.84 1.12 -15.32
CA ARG A 150 0.57 1.35 -15.66
C ARG A 150 1.03 2.75 -15.30
N ALA A 151 0.19 3.77 -15.52
CA ALA A 151 0.51 5.14 -15.15
C ALA A 151 0.71 5.26 -13.63
N LYS A 152 -0.20 4.69 -12.82
CA LYS A 152 -0.08 4.68 -11.36
C LYS A 152 1.18 3.97 -10.87
N ILE A 153 1.47 2.78 -11.38
CA ILE A 153 2.70 2.05 -11.04
C ILE A 153 3.95 2.87 -11.39
N ARG A 154 3.99 3.49 -12.57
CA ARG A 154 5.11 4.36 -12.98
C ARG A 154 5.26 5.57 -12.07
N GLY A 155 4.16 6.23 -11.72
CA GLY A 155 4.16 7.37 -10.80
C GLY A 155 4.76 7.01 -9.44
N ALA A 156 4.31 5.90 -8.85
CA ALA A 156 4.84 5.40 -7.58
C ALA A 156 6.33 5.01 -7.67
N GLN A 157 6.77 4.41 -8.79
CA GLN A 157 8.17 4.09 -9.03
C GLN A 157 9.04 5.33 -9.20
N ASN A 158 8.54 6.35 -9.90
CA ASN A 158 9.22 7.63 -10.05
C ASN A 158 9.37 8.32 -8.70
N LEU A 159 8.30 8.38 -7.90
CA LEU A 159 8.34 8.88 -6.53
C LEU A 159 9.43 8.18 -5.71
N LYS A 160 9.46 6.85 -5.71
CA LYS A 160 10.49 6.08 -4.99
C LYS A 160 11.91 6.48 -5.40
N LYS A 161 12.17 6.63 -6.70
CA LYS A 161 13.47 7.08 -7.22
C LYS A 161 13.80 8.50 -6.78
N CYS A 162 12.84 9.43 -6.86
CA CYS A 162 13.04 10.80 -6.43
C CYS A 162 13.32 10.90 -4.93
N LEU A 163 12.64 10.11 -4.10
CA LEU A 163 12.89 10.06 -2.65
C LEU A 163 14.28 9.51 -2.35
N ALA A 164 14.70 8.42 -3.01
CA ALA A 164 16.06 7.89 -2.89
C ALA A 164 17.12 8.95 -3.26
N GLU A 165 16.87 9.68 -4.34
CA GLU A 165 17.80 10.70 -4.84
C GLU A 165 17.83 11.93 -3.93
N ALA A 166 16.68 12.31 -3.37
CA ALA A 166 16.55 13.42 -2.44
C ALA A 166 17.30 13.18 -1.12
N VAL A 167 17.44 11.91 -0.69
CA VAL A 167 18.14 11.54 0.55
C VAL A 167 19.59 11.15 0.34
N LYS A 168 20.13 11.11 -0.89
CA LYS A 168 21.56 10.85 -1.13
C LYS A 168 22.50 11.72 -0.28
N PRO A 169 22.27 13.04 -0.10
CA PRO A 169 23.14 13.86 0.76
C PRO A 169 23.04 13.51 2.24
N CYS A 170 22.05 12.71 2.64
CA CYS A 170 21.84 12.22 4.01
C CYS A 170 22.51 10.87 4.29
N GLU A 171 23.17 10.25 3.30
CA GLU A 171 23.75 8.91 3.43
C GLU A 171 24.81 8.86 4.54
N GLY A 172 24.42 8.28 5.68
CA GLY A 172 25.25 8.15 6.87
C GLY A 172 24.55 7.31 7.94
N LYS A 173 25.32 6.71 8.86
CA LYS A 173 24.79 5.79 9.88
C LYS A 173 23.68 6.42 10.75
N GLN A 174 23.79 7.72 11.04
CA GLN A 174 22.81 8.48 11.82
C GLN A 174 21.43 8.59 11.15
N ASN A 175 21.36 8.51 9.82
CA ASN A 175 20.14 8.68 9.03
C ASN A 175 19.63 7.37 8.40
N ALA A 176 20.33 6.26 8.59
CA ALA A 176 20.03 4.99 7.92
C ALA A 176 18.61 4.48 8.22
N GLN A 177 18.16 4.64 9.48
CA GLN A 177 16.79 4.26 9.88
C GLN A 177 15.72 5.13 9.20
N ALA A 178 15.98 6.43 9.07
CA ALA A 178 15.09 7.38 8.42
C ALA A 178 14.94 7.10 6.92
N ILE A 179 16.07 6.86 6.25
CA ILE A 179 16.12 6.48 4.84
C ILE A 179 15.38 5.16 4.61
N ALA A 180 15.63 4.15 5.46
CA ALA A 180 14.93 2.87 5.38
C ALA A 180 13.42 3.01 5.59
N GLN A 181 12.98 3.92 6.47
CA GLN A 181 11.56 4.18 6.69
C GLN A 181 10.90 4.83 5.46
N LEU A 182 11.56 5.81 4.84
CA LEU A 182 11.07 6.41 3.58
C LEU A 182 10.99 5.37 2.45
N ASP A 183 11.99 4.48 2.34
CA ASP A 183 11.98 3.40 1.34
C ASP A 183 10.82 2.43 1.56
N LYS A 184 10.50 2.09 2.82
CA LYS A 184 9.33 1.26 3.16
C LYS A 184 8.03 1.91 2.72
N ILE A 185 7.84 3.20 3.04
CA ILE A 185 6.65 3.96 2.62
C ILE A 185 6.54 3.97 1.08
N ALA A 186 7.63 4.31 0.39
CA ALA A 186 7.65 4.34 -1.08
C ALA A 186 7.35 2.97 -1.72
N THR A 187 7.84 1.88 -1.11
CA THR A 187 7.56 0.52 -1.57
C THR A 187 6.10 0.14 -1.36
N ALA A 188 5.53 0.49 -0.21
CA ALA A 188 4.13 0.24 0.09
C ALA A 188 3.20 0.95 -0.91
N ILE A 189 3.54 2.17 -1.32
CA ILE A 189 2.79 2.93 -2.36
C ILE A 189 2.86 2.23 -3.73
N ILE A 190 4.03 1.68 -4.10
CA ILE A 190 4.17 0.89 -5.34
C ILE A 190 3.26 -0.33 -5.28
N ASP A 191 3.25 -1.04 -4.15
CA ASP A 191 2.45 -2.25 -3.97
C ASP A 191 0.95 -1.93 -3.98
N LEU A 192 0.52 -0.81 -3.38
CA LEU A 192 -0.83 -0.26 -3.46
C LEU A 192 -1.24 0.17 -4.87
N SER A 193 -0.28 0.44 -5.76
CA SER A 193 -0.56 0.80 -7.15
C SER A 193 -0.51 -0.40 -8.11
N SER A 194 -0.05 -1.58 -7.63
CA SER A 194 0.29 -2.72 -8.48
C SER A 194 -0.76 -3.82 -8.45
N PHE A 195 -1.59 -3.92 -9.49
CA PHE A 195 -2.54 -5.02 -9.67
C PHE A 195 -1.88 -6.19 -10.40
N SER A 196 -1.21 -7.08 -9.67
CA SER A 196 -0.43 -8.15 -10.29
C SER A 196 -0.32 -9.39 -9.42
N ASP A 197 -0.25 -10.57 -10.05
CA ASP A 197 -0.12 -11.89 -9.41
C ASP A 197 1.21 -12.10 -8.64
N GLY A 198 2.03 -11.05 -8.46
CA GLY A 198 3.30 -11.07 -7.76
C GLY A 198 4.46 -11.79 -8.48
N LYS A 199 4.20 -12.56 -9.54
CA LYS A 199 5.22 -13.35 -10.26
C LYS A 199 6.32 -12.53 -10.95
N ASN A 200 6.12 -11.24 -11.16
CA ASN A 200 7.07 -10.39 -11.90
C ASN A 200 7.92 -9.43 -11.05
N SER A 201 7.70 -9.30 -9.73
CA SER A 201 8.46 -8.34 -8.89
C SER A 201 9.45 -8.97 -7.92
N ALA A 202 9.28 -10.21 -7.46
CA ALA A 202 10.22 -10.86 -6.54
C ALA A 202 11.50 -11.41 -7.22
N SER A 203 11.53 -11.50 -8.55
CA SER A 203 12.64 -12.13 -9.29
C SER A 203 13.89 -11.26 -9.44
N LYS A 204 13.85 -9.95 -9.19
CA LYS A 204 15.00 -9.06 -9.43
C LYS A 204 15.80 -8.69 -8.17
N THR A 205 15.17 -8.71 -6.99
CA THR A 205 15.86 -8.33 -5.73
C THR A 205 16.65 -9.49 -5.10
N ASN A 206 16.23 -10.75 -5.31
CA ASN A 206 16.95 -11.92 -4.78
C ASN A 206 18.15 -12.35 -5.65
N ALA A 207 18.22 -11.92 -6.90
CA ALA A 207 19.40 -12.14 -7.74
C ALA A 207 20.60 -11.29 -7.30
N ALA A 208 20.36 -10.08 -6.77
CA ALA A 208 21.44 -9.19 -6.30
C ALA A 208 22.05 -9.65 -4.97
N MET A 209 21.26 -10.23 -4.04
CA MET A 209 21.79 -10.80 -2.80
C MET A 209 22.45 -12.18 -2.99
N GLY A 210 22.02 -12.97 -3.99
CA GLY A 210 22.66 -14.25 -4.30
C GLY A 210 24.10 -14.12 -4.82
N VAL A 211 24.41 -13.05 -5.57
CA VAL A 211 25.75 -12.85 -6.14
C VAL A 211 26.77 -12.39 -5.11
N MET A 212 26.36 -11.63 -4.08
CA MET A 212 27.26 -11.19 -3.00
C MET A 212 27.69 -12.34 -2.08
N VAL A 213 26.82 -13.33 -1.83
CA VAL A 213 27.16 -14.49 -0.99
C VAL A 213 28.07 -15.47 -1.75
N SER A 214 27.91 -15.61 -3.07
CA SER A 214 28.80 -16.47 -3.88
C SER A 214 30.21 -15.89 -4.05
N LEU A 215 30.39 -14.57 -4.06
CA LEU A 215 31.72 -13.95 -4.10
C LEU A 215 32.48 -14.09 -2.77
N LEU A 216 31.81 -14.00 -1.63
CA LEU A 216 32.44 -14.19 -0.32
C LEU A 216 32.94 -15.63 -0.09
N LEU A 217 32.26 -16.64 -0.64
CA LEU A 217 32.67 -18.04 -0.49
C LEU A 217 33.85 -18.45 -1.40
N ILE A 218 34.18 -17.67 -2.42
CA ILE A 218 35.37 -17.92 -3.27
C ILE A 218 36.64 -17.39 -2.59
N PHE A 219 36.58 -16.28 -1.85
CA PHE A 219 37.75 -15.75 -1.15
C PHE A 219 38.18 -16.56 0.08
N PHE A 220 37.26 -17.30 0.73
CA PHE A 220 37.60 -18.13 1.89
C PHE A 220 38.08 -19.54 1.57
N ARG A 221 38.07 -19.97 0.30
CA ARG A 221 38.57 -21.29 -0.11
C ARG A 221 40.00 -21.30 -0.68
N GLY A 222 40.67 -20.15 -0.67
CA GLY A 222 42.07 -20.00 -1.14
C GLY A 222 43.12 -19.83 -0.04
N ILE A 223 42.75 -19.99 1.23
CA ILE A 223 43.68 -19.94 2.38
C ILE A 223 43.37 -21.13 3.29
N TYR A 224 43.74 -22.33 2.84
CA TYR A 224 44.11 -23.48 3.67
C TYR A 224 44.89 -24.47 2.81
#